data_AF-A0A947RQG9-F1
#
_entry.id   AF-A0A947RQG9-F1
#
_cell.length_a   1.000
_cell.length_b   1.000
_cell.length_c   1.000
_cell.angle_alpha   90.00
_cell.angle_beta   90.00
_cell.angle_gamma   90.00
#
_symmetry.space_group_name_H-M   'P 1'
#
loop_
_entity.id
_entity.type
_entity.pdbx_description
1 polymer ?
#
loop_
_entity_poly.entity_id
_entity_poly.type
_entity_poly.pdbx_seq_one_letter_code
_entity_poly.pdbx_strand_id
1 'polypeptide(L)'
;MKKQLGVLSVMTLLVVTLFTVSALATDAQMYFSSDKNGQNRVTNIQEGDEIWIVVIDNDQNIDCDVRDKMQPDLKIMDPKTGAYIVWELCGCGDFDPANPVGDFLEETGADTGVFVSNRAFQIGSRENFDIERQHGHVVDVPTAAGVVDEFQWGHYLYAPNPGVTVGFADDRVSVEPGPILVNAVGVYYGLGLPADPPSAWVNGTNDYIIGRFENMDTLIGMYQDPNDATDVAIGLMKIIDTEATISWDQQIYKDANGSASITVVDPDENLNCNEVEWVPVTILVNPGSWNLDTDGDFILVNSFCGFLQDGGFQDDTGARFGGPGALPANAEPIRWYNIYETRYIQYPVAADDNVVAFDTTNADGFVKVTFYAQETGVSTGVFQVNLNQILRDLEFNDLYVRDVLVAYYLDPNDADDFKLATAYIEEKQHSITSFTNENRADKDLFWIGRDPVYVQVIDANANVDP
;
A
#
# COMPACT_ATOMS: atom_id res chain seq x y z
N MET A 1 -33.84 -29.33 0.75
CA MET A 1 -32.46 -29.45 0.23
C MET A 1 -32.37 -29.75 -1.27
N LYS A 2 -32.94 -30.83 -1.84
CA LYS A 2 -32.75 -31.16 -3.28
C LYS A 2 -33.30 -30.13 -4.31
N LYS A 3 -34.32 -29.32 -3.94
CA LYS A 3 -34.85 -28.26 -4.81
C LYS A 3 -34.08 -26.93 -4.74
N GLN A 4 -33.33 -26.69 -3.65
CA GLN A 4 -32.53 -25.46 -3.49
C GLN A 4 -31.18 -25.54 -4.19
N LEU A 5 -30.56 -26.74 -4.29
CA LEU A 5 -29.36 -26.95 -5.10
C LEU A 5 -29.60 -26.79 -6.61
N GLY A 6 -30.76 -27.19 -7.12
CA GLY A 6 -31.09 -27.03 -8.54
C GLY A 6 -31.25 -25.56 -8.96
N VAL A 7 -31.80 -24.71 -8.08
CA VAL A 7 -31.97 -23.27 -8.34
C VAL A 7 -30.63 -22.55 -8.28
N LEU A 8 -29.75 -22.92 -7.35
CA LEU A 8 -28.39 -22.39 -7.27
C LEU A 8 -27.57 -22.75 -8.52
N SER A 9 -27.55 -24.02 -8.95
CA SER A 9 -26.82 -24.41 -10.17
C SER A 9 -27.37 -23.75 -11.44
N VAL A 10 -28.69 -23.54 -11.54
CA VAL A 10 -29.27 -22.85 -12.70
C VAL A 10 -28.92 -21.36 -12.67
N MET A 11 -28.92 -20.70 -11.51
CA MET A 11 -28.47 -19.31 -11.41
C MET A 11 -26.98 -19.15 -11.69
N THR A 12 -26.11 -20.02 -11.16
CA THR A 12 -24.67 -19.95 -11.45
C THR A 12 -24.40 -20.19 -12.93
N LEU A 13 -25.08 -21.16 -13.55
CA LEU A 13 -24.96 -21.41 -14.98
C LEU A 13 -25.44 -20.20 -15.79
N LEU A 14 -26.60 -19.61 -15.43
CA LEU A 14 -27.18 -18.46 -16.13
C LEU A 14 -26.34 -17.20 -15.99
N VAL A 15 -25.71 -16.98 -14.83
CA VAL A 15 -24.77 -15.87 -14.60
C VAL A 15 -23.51 -16.07 -15.46
N VAL A 16 -22.94 -17.28 -15.49
CA VAL A 16 -21.79 -17.59 -16.36
C VAL A 16 -22.17 -17.49 -17.84
N THR A 17 -23.38 -17.90 -18.26
CA THR A 17 -23.85 -17.66 -19.64
C THR A 17 -24.09 -16.19 -19.95
N LEU A 18 -24.60 -15.40 -19.00
CA LEU A 18 -24.80 -13.97 -19.22
C LEU A 18 -23.47 -13.23 -19.43
N PHE A 19 -22.43 -13.56 -18.65
CA PHE A 19 -21.09 -12.96 -18.83
C PHE A 19 -20.34 -13.50 -20.06
N THR A 20 -20.57 -14.76 -20.47
CA THR A 20 -19.95 -15.34 -21.68
C THR A 20 -20.66 -14.95 -22.97
N VAL A 21 -21.97 -14.64 -22.95
CA VAL A 21 -22.70 -14.20 -24.14
C VAL A 21 -22.45 -12.73 -24.46
N SER A 22 -22.24 -11.87 -23.47
CA SER A 22 -21.78 -10.49 -23.71
C SER A 22 -20.36 -10.40 -24.27
N ALA A 23 -19.53 -11.44 -24.12
CA ALA A 23 -18.19 -11.54 -24.72
C ALA A 23 -18.18 -12.18 -26.13
N LEU A 24 -19.31 -12.68 -26.63
CA LEU A 24 -19.43 -13.35 -27.94
C LEU A 24 -20.16 -12.50 -29.00
N ALA A 25 -20.53 -11.27 -28.66
CA ALA A 25 -21.34 -10.39 -29.50
C ALA A 25 -20.61 -9.12 -29.95
N THR A 26 -19.33 -8.94 -29.61
CA THR A 26 -18.59 -7.71 -29.87
C THR A 26 -17.38 -8.01 -30.75
N ASP A 27 -17.15 -7.17 -31.77
CA ASP A 27 -15.93 -7.25 -32.59
C ASP A 27 -14.76 -6.48 -31.93
N ALA A 28 -15.06 -5.73 -30.86
CA ALA A 28 -14.10 -4.97 -30.07
C ALA A 28 -13.29 -5.83 -29.08
N GLN A 29 -11.99 -5.56 -28.94
CA GLN A 29 -11.12 -6.15 -27.92
C GLN A 29 -10.35 -5.07 -27.17
N MET A 30 -10.11 -5.28 -25.89
CA MET A 30 -9.32 -4.37 -25.06
C MET A 30 -8.16 -5.12 -24.40
N TYR A 31 -6.99 -4.49 -24.37
CA TYR A 31 -5.85 -4.95 -23.59
C TYR A 31 -4.94 -3.79 -23.20
N PHE A 32 -3.98 -4.07 -22.31
CA PHE A 32 -2.99 -3.12 -21.86
C PHE A 32 -1.64 -3.43 -22.51
N SER A 33 -0.86 -2.40 -22.82
CA SER A 33 0.44 -2.51 -23.48
C SER A 33 1.51 -1.75 -22.70
N SER A 34 2.74 -2.26 -22.67
CA SER A 34 3.89 -1.53 -22.11
C SER A 34 4.57 -0.61 -23.13
N ASP A 35 4.01 -0.49 -24.34
CA ASP A 35 4.54 0.40 -25.39
C ASP A 35 3.43 1.14 -26.15
N LYS A 36 3.79 2.34 -26.62
CA LYS A 36 2.91 3.28 -27.33
C LYS A 36 2.34 2.81 -28.66
N ASN A 37 2.88 1.73 -29.24
CA ASN A 37 2.37 1.18 -30.49
C ASN A 37 1.43 -0.01 -30.24
N GLY A 38 1.16 -0.34 -28.97
CA GLY A 38 0.26 -1.43 -28.60
C GLY A 38 0.79 -2.83 -28.91
N GLN A 39 2.10 -3.01 -29.16
CA GLN A 39 2.66 -4.29 -29.63
C GLN A 39 2.95 -5.26 -28.48
N ASN A 40 3.34 -4.72 -27.32
CA ASN A 40 3.76 -5.47 -26.14
C ASN A 40 2.61 -5.56 -25.14
N ARG A 41 1.67 -6.47 -25.43
CA ARG A 41 0.55 -6.75 -24.52
C ARG A 41 1.08 -7.22 -23.15
N VAL A 42 0.58 -6.60 -22.09
CA VAL A 42 0.84 -6.96 -20.69
C VAL A 42 -0.45 -7.39 -19.99
N THR A 43 -0.31 -8.32 -19.05
CA THR A 43 -1.38 -8.74 -18.13
C THR A 43 -0.94 -8.67 -16.67
N ASN A 44 0.34 -8.39 -16.45
CA ASN A 44 1.01 -8.30 -15.17
C ASN A 44 1.88 -7.04 -15.23
N ILE A 45 1.80 -6.22 -14.20
CA ILE A 45 2.52 -4.95 -14.05
C ILE A 45 2.94 -4.78 -12.58
N GLN A 46 3.86 -3.88 -12.31
CA GLN A 46 4.15 -3.39 -10.95
C GLN A 46 3.53 -2.01 -10.74
N GLU A 47 3.36 -1.62 -9.48
CA GLU A 47 3.11 -0.21 -9.17
C GLU A 47 4.31 0.62 -9.65
N GLY A 48 4.05 1.82 -10.17
CA GLY A 48 5.03 2.66 -10.86
C GLY A 48 5.12 2.43 -12.38
N ASP A 49 4.63 1.30 -12.90
CA ASP A 49 4.68 1.04 -14.35
C ASP A 49 3.75 1.96 -15.13
N GLU A 50 4.20 2.38 -16.32
CA GLU A 50 3.39 3.07 -17.31
C GLU A 50 2.70 2.07 -18.25
N ILE A 51 1.39 2.21 -18.41
CA ILE A 51 0.59 1.40 -19.34
C ILE A 51 -0.05 2.24 -20.44
N TRP A 52 -0.21 1.62 -21.59
CA TRP A 52 -0.98 2.12 -22.72
C TRP A 52 -2.25 1.30 -22.87
N ILE A 53 -3.34 1.96 -23.21
CA ILE A 53 -4.64 1.32 -23.37
C ILE A 53 -4.84 1.04 -24.84
N VAL A 54 -5.09 -0.22 -25.19
CA VAL A 54 -5.26 -0.63 -26.57
C VAL A 54 -6.64 -1.20 -26.78
N VAL A 55 -7.31 -0.68 -27.80
CA VAL A 55 -8.60 -1.17 -28.28
C VAL A 55 -8.43 -1.61 -29.72
N ILE A 56 -8.83 -2.83 -30.02
CA ILE A 56 -9.01 -3.28 -31.39
C ILE A 56 -10.49 -3.11 -31.69
N ASP A 57 -10.82 -2.22 -32.61
CA ASP A 57 -12.17 -2.04 -33.10
C ASP A 57 -12.14 -1.81 -34.61
N ASN A 58 -12.64 -2.78 -35.37
CA ASN A 58 -12.58 -2.71 -36.84
C ASN A 58 -13.71 -1.87 -37.43
N ASP A 59 -14.75 -1.53 -36.68
CA ASP A 59 -15.86 -0.71 -37.20
C ASP A 59 -15.56 0.80 -37.13
N GLN A 60 -14.64 1.20 -36.25
CA GLN A 60 -14.14 2.57 -36.08
C GLN A 60 -13.08 2.96 -37.10
N ASN A 61 -12.61 2.01 -37.91
CA ASN A 61 -11.71 2.23 -39.02
C ASN A 61 -12.52 2.72 -40.24
N ILE A 62 -12.76 4.03 -40.30
CA ILE A 62 -13.68 4.67 -41.24
C ILE A 62 -12.91 5.28 -42.42
N ASP A 63 -11.66 5.72 -42.24
CA ASP A 63 -10.86 6.36 -43.30
C ASP A 63 -9.59 5.57 -43.65
N CYS A 64 -9.49 5.11 -44.91
CA CYS A 64 -8.40 4.23 -45.35
C CYS A 64 -7.06 4.95 -45.60
N ASP A 65 -6.98 6.27 -45.40
CA ASP A 65 -5.79 7.08 -45.74
C ASP A 65 -5.25 7.98 -44.62
N VAL A 66 -5.96 8.09 -43.49
CA VAL A 66 -5.55 8.85 -42.29
C VAL A 66 -5.72 7.96 -41.06
N ARG A 67 -4.93 8.22 -40.02
CA ARG A 67 -5.10 7.54 -38.73
C ARG A 67 -6.35 8.10 -38.05
N ASP A 68 -7.31 7.24 -37.80
CA ASP A 68 -8.53 7.61 -37.10
C ASP A 68 -8.26 7.89 -35.61
N LYS A 69 -9.08 8.75 -35.02
CA LYS A 69 -9.05 9.07 -33.60
C LYS A 69 -10.46 8.99 -33.04
N MET A 70 -10.58 8.50 -31.82
CA MET A 70 -11.85 8.43 -31.12
C MET A 70 -11.70 8.75 -29.63
N GLN A 71 -12.78 9.23 -29.03
CA GLN A 71 -12.87 9.49 -27.60
C GLN A 71 -14.03 8.66 -27.02
N PRO A 72 -13.80 7.37 -26.73
CA PRO A 72 -14.83 6.45 -26.22
C PRO A 72 -15.15 6.69 -24.74
N ASP A 73 -16.21 6.03 -24.24
CA ASP A 73 -16.38 5.80 -22.80
C ASP A 73 -15.44 4.68 -22.37
N LEU A 74 -14.36 5.07 -21.69
CA LEU A 74 -13.30 4.19 -21.24
C LEU A 74 -13.18 4.29 -19.71
N LYS A 75 -13.13 3.14 -19.06
CA LYS A 75 -12.95 3.06 -17.61
C LYS A 75 -11.89 2.03 -17.28
N ILE A 76 -10.99 2.38 -16.38
CA ILE A 76 -10.11 1.44 -15.71
C ILE A 76 -10.35 1.61 -14.23
N MET A 77 -10.51 0.52 -13.52
CA MET A 77 -10.79 0.57 -12.10
C MET A 77 -10.18 -0.61 -11.37
N ASP A 78 -9.77 -0.38 -10.14
CA ASP A 78 -9.49 -1.41 -9.16
C ASP A 78 -10.73 -1.60 -8.28
N PRO A 79 -11.43 -2.75 -8.35
CA PRO A 79 -12.60 -3.01 -7.52
C PRO A 79 -12.29 -3.14 -6.03
N LYS A 80 -11.06 -3.46 -5.63
CA LYS A 80 -10.70 -3.68 -4.22
C LYS A 80 -10.51 -2.35 -3.52
N THR A 81 -9.73 -1.47 -4.13
CA THR A 81 -9.36 -0.19 -3.53
C THR A 81 -10.38 0.91 -3.89
N GLY A 82 -10.94 0.88 -5.10
CA GLY A 82 -11.79 1.95 -5.61
C GLY A 82 -11.06 2.95 -6.49
N ALA A 83 -9.76 2.77 -6.71
CA ALA A 83 -9.00 3.57 -7.66
C ALA A 83 -9.58 3.44 -9.08
N TYR A 84 -9.69 4.53 -9.82
CA TYR A 84 -10.11 4.51 -11.21
C TYR A 84 -9.43 5.61 -12.02
N ILE A 85 -9.31 5.37 -13.32
CA ILE A 85 -8.63 6.28 -14.25
C ILE A 85 -9.37 7.62 -14.34
N VAL A 86 -8.58 8.69 -14.43
CA VAL A 86 -9.05 9.99 -14.88
C VAL A 86 -8.97 10.00 -16.40
N TRP A 87 -10.10 9.70 -17.06
CA TRP A 87 -10.22 9.83 -18.52
C TRP A 87 -10.77 11.22 -18.85
N GLU A 88 -9.89 12.14 -19.24
CA GLU A 88 -10.28 13.54 -19.47
C GLU A 88 -11.00 13.70 -20.81
N LEU A 89 -12.33 13.73 -20.77
CA LEU A 89 -13.15 14.07 -21.93
C LEU A 89 -12.98 15.55 -22.30
N CYS A 90 -13.07 15.90 -23.58
CA CYS A 90 -13.09 17.31 -23.97
C CYS A 90 -14.34 17.98 -23.34
N GLY A 91 -14.14 18.80 -22.30
CA GLY A 91 -15.23 19.48 -21.59
C GLY A 91 -15.98 20.55 -22.40
N CYS A 92 -15.88 20.54 -23.74
CA CYS A 92 -16.21 21.66 -24.62
C CYS A 92 -17.05 21.32 -25.88
N GLY A 93 -17.59 20.11 -26.04
CA GLY A 93 -18.51 19.77 -27.14
C GLY A 93 -18.27 18.39 -27.75
N ASP A 94 -18.73 18.19 -28.99
CA ASP A 94 -18.45 16.99 -29.78
C ASP A 94 -16.92 16.88 -30.04
N PHE A 95 -16.38 15.66 -29.97
CA PHE A 95 -14.96 15.39 -30.22
C PHE A 95 -14.55 15.79 -31.65
N ASP A 96 -13.50 16.60 -31.77
CA ASP A 96 -12.89 17.00 -33.06
C ASP A 96 -11.60 16.19 -33.31
N PRO A 97 -11.62 15.15 -34.15
CA PRO A 97 -10.41 14.34 -34.42
C PRO A 97 -9.29 15.13 -35.12
N ALA A 98 -9.60 16.26 -35.77
CA ALA A 98 -8.61 17.12 -36.40
C ALA A 98 -7.85 17.99 -35.38
N ASN A 99 -8.46 18.25 -34.22
CA ASN A 99 -7.88 19.02 -33.13
C ASN A 99 -8.28 18.42 -31.76
N PRO A 100 -7.80 17.20 -31.45
CA PRO A 100 -8.24 16.48 -30.26
C PRO A 100 -7.79 17.20 -28.98
N VAL A 101 -8.65 17.20 -27.97
CA VAL A 101 -8.41 17.78 -26.64
C VAL A 101 -8.75 16.72 -25.59
N GLY A 102 -7.92 16.61 -24.55
CA GLY A 102 -8.06 15.59 -23.51
C GLY A 102 -7.50 14.23 -23.92
N ASP A 103 -8.02 13.17 -23.30
CA ASP A 103 -7.65 11.79 -23.55
C ASP A 103 -8.45 11.19 -24.70
N PHE A 104 -7.76 10.49 -25.59
CA PHE A 104 -8.35 9.86 -26.77
C PHE A 104 -7.51 8.65 -27.19
N LEU A 105 -8.09 7.80 -28.04
CA LEU A 105 -7.38 6.73 -28.71
C LEU A 105 -7.06 7.13 -30.16
N GLU A 106 -5.86 6.85 -30.63
CA GLU A 106 -5.41 7.07 -32.01
C GLU A 106 -5.00 5.74 -32.64
N GLU A 107 -5.34 5.53 -33.91
CA GLU A 107 -4.87 4.34 -34.62
C GLU A 107 -3.32 4.26 -34.69
N THR A 108 -2.80 3.05 -34.58
CA THR A 108 -1.35 2.77 -34.71
C THR A 108 -0.83 2.99 -36.13
N GLY A 109 -1.72 2.90 -37.11
CA GLY A 109 -1.49 3.18 -38.53
C GLY A 109 -2.83 3.27 -39.25
N ALA A 110 -2.84 3.87 -40.44
CA ALA A 110 -4.06 3.95 -41.24
C ALA A 110 -4.56 2.54 -41.58
N ASP A 111 -5.88 2.33 -41.48
CA ASP A 111 -6.56 1.08 -41.82
C ASP A 111 -6.11 -0.11 -40.95
N THR A 112 -5.83 0.14 -39.66
CA THR A 112 -5.40 -0.93 -38.73
C THR A 112 -6.53 -1.45 -37.85
N GLY A 113 -7.51 -0.61 -37.49
CA GLY A 113 -8.50 -0.95 -36.47
C GLY A 113 -7.89 -1.15 -35.09
N VAL A 114 -6.62 -0.76 -34.87
CA VAL A 114 -5.92 -0.88 -33.58
C VAL A 114 -5.64 0.52 -33.08
N PHE A 115 -6.34 0.90 -32.03
CA PHE A 115 -6.29 2.21 -31.40
C PHE A 115 -5.53 2.12 -30.08
N VAL A 116 -4.64 3.08 -29.84
CA VAL A 116 -3.86 3.17 -28.61
C VAL A 116 -4.12 4.52 -27.97
N SER A 117 -4.14 4.58 -26.63
CA SER A 117 -4.22 5.84 -25.90
C SER A 117 -3.16 6.83 -26.38
N ASN A 118 -3.50 8.10 -26.41
CA ASN A 118 -2.62 9.18 -26.84
C ASN A 118 -1.42 9.41 -25.89
N ARG A 119 -1.54 8.95 -24.65
CA ARG A 119 -0.49 8.92 -23.63
C ARG A 119 -0.49 7.61 -22.84
N ALA A 120 0.58 7.40 -22.09
CA ALA A 120 0.62 6.37 -21.06
C ALA A 120 -0.08 6.85 -19.78
N PHE A 121 -0.46 5.89 -18.93
CA PHE A 121 -0.99 6.10 -17.59
C PHE A 121 -0.10 5.36 -16.61
N GLN A 122 0.44 6.06 -15.63
CA GLN A 122 1.23 5.47 -14.57
C GLN A 122 0.32 4.83 -13.52
N ILE A 123 0.64 3.62 -13.09
CA ILE A 123 -0.11 2.90 -12.05
C ILE A 123 0.52 3.18 -10.70
N GLY A 124 0.07 4.22 -10.02
CA GLY A 124 0.54 4.58 -8.68
C GLY A 124 1.89 5.29 -8.68
N SER A 125 2.17 5.95 -7.56
CA SER A 125 3.36 6.77 -7.36
C SER A 125 3.63 6.98 -5.86
N ARG A 126 4.69 7.73 -5.55
CA ARG A 126 4.96 8.25 -4.21
C ARG A 126 4.33 9.62 -4.06
N GLU A 127 3.79 9.91 -2.89
CA GLU A 127 3.24 11.24 -2.62
C GLU A 127 4.28 12.36 -2.83
N ASN A 128 5.50 12.18 -2.32
CA ASN A 128 6.59 13.13 -2.52
C ASN A 128 7.97 12.48 -2.36
N PHE A 129 8.77 12.53 -3.42
CA PHE A 129 10.14 12.00 -3.45
C PHE A 129 11.16 12.84 -2.67
N ASP A 130 10.84 14.09 -2.33
CA ASP A 130 11.78 14.99 -1.62
C ASP A 130 11.77 14.80 -0.09
N ILE A 131 10.77 14.12 0.48
CA ILE A 131 10.56 14.01 1.93
C ILE A 131 10.39 12.54 2.30
N GLU A 132 11.27 11.99 3.15
CA GLU A 132 11.33 10.55 3.43
C GLU A 132 10.01 10.01 4.01
N ARG A 133 9.36 10.78 4.88
CA ARG A 133 8.06 10.41 5.48
C ARG A 133 6.86 10.54 4.51
N GLN A 134 7.06 11.10 3.32
CA GLN A 134 6.03 11.26 2.29
C GLN A 134 6.27 10.32 1.10
N HIS A 135 7.02 9.24 1.29
CA HIS A 135 7.09 8.14 0.32
C HIS A 135 5.90 7.17 0.44
N GLY A 136 4.78 7.62 1.02
CA GLY A 136 3.54 6.85 1.00
C GLY A 136 3.06 6.60 -0.43
N HIS A 137 2.50 5.41 -0.67
CA HIS A 137 1.89 5.03 -1.94
C HIS A 137 0.64 5.87 -2.16
N VAL A 138 0.49 6.38 -3.36
CA VAL A 138 -0.70 7.10 -3.81
C VAL A 138 -1.08 6.62 -5.20
N VAL A 139 -2.37 6.60 -5.54
CA VAL A 139 -2.77 6.23 -6.91
C VAL A 139 -2.29 7.25 -7.95
N ASP A 140 -2.09 8.51 -7.52
CA ASP A 140 -1.69 9.64 -8.34
C ASP A 140 -1.17 10.81 -7.45
N VAL A 141 -0.30 11.66 -8.00
CA VAL A 141 0.21 12.90 -7.40
C VAL A 141 -0.38 14.10 -8.16
N PRO A 142 -1.09 15.03 -7.49
CA PRO A 142 -1.65 16.18 -8.18
C PRO A 142 -0.57 16.99 -8.90
N THR A 143 -0.85 17.34 -10.16
CA THR A 143 -0.05 18.29 -10.93
C THR A 143 0.14 19.62 -10.20
N ALA A 144 1.03 20.49 -10.68
CA ALA A 144 1.19 21.85 -10.14
C ALA A 144 -0.10 22.70 -10.13
N ALA A 145 -1.13 22.29 -10.89
CA ALA A 145 -2.46 22.90 -10.88
C ALA A 145 -3.41 22.33 -9.80
N GLY A 146 -2.95 21.34 -9.02
CA GLY A 146 -3.73 20.63 -8.00
C GLY A 146 -4.75 19.65 -8.60
N VAL A 147 -4.52 19.17 -9.81
CA VAL A 147 -5.41 18.24 -10.53
C VAL A 147 -4.66 16.91 -10.70
N VAL A 148 -5.36 15.81 -10.40
CA VAL A 148 -4.93 14.43 -10.71
C VAL A 148 -5.22 14.14 -12.18
N ASP A 149 -4.28 13.55 -12.89
CA ASP A 149 -4.32 13.33 -14.33
C ASP A 149 -4.19 11.86 -14.74
N GLU A 150 -3.77 10.94 -13.88
CA GLU A 150 -3.79 9.51 -14.17
C GLU A 150 -4.94 8.78 -13.49
N PHE A 151 -4.99 8.82 -12.16
CA PHE A 151 -5.96 8.08 -11.36
C PHE A 151 -6.55 8.94 -10.26
N GLN A 152 -7.78 8.65 -9.90
CA GLN A 152 -8.41 9.24 -8.74
C GLN A 152 -9.00 8.15 -7.87
N TRP A 153 -9.05 8.42 -6.57
CA TRP A 153 -9.68 7.52 -5.62
C TRP A 153 -11.20 7.68 -5.68
N GLY A 154 -11.91 6.59 -5.91
CA GLY A 154 -13.36 6.55 -5.93
C GLY A 154 -13.86 5.59 -4.86
N HIS A 155 -14.56 6.09 -3.84
CA HIS A 155 -15.38 5.18 -3.07
C HIS A 155 -16.50 4.66 -3.99
N TYR A 156 -16.61 3.33 -4.19
CA TYR A 156 -17.77 2.67 -4.81
C TYR A 156 -19.04 2.77 -3.95
N LEU A 157 -19.35 3.95 -3.43
CA LEU A 157 -20.68 4.19 -2.91
C LEU A 157 -21.53 4.66 -4.09
N TYR A 158 -22.27 3.73 -4.71
CA TYR A 158 -23.46 4.05 -5.49
C TYR A 158 -24.52 4.67 -4.57
N ALA A 159 -24.28 5.89 -4.08
CA ALA A 159 -25.28 6.65 -3.37
C ALA A 159 -26.18 7.32 -4.41
N PRO A 160 -27.47 6.95 -4.51
CA PRO A 160 -28.38 7.70 -5.34
C PRO A 160 -28.46 9.12 -4.79
N ASN A 161 -27.95 10.09 -5.55
CA ASN A 161 -28.00 11.51 -5.21
C ASN A 161 -29.47 11.98 -5.30
N PRO A 162 -30.14 12.27 -4.16
CA PRO A 162 -31.53 12.70 -4.19
C PRO A 162 -31.59 14.20 -4.55
N GLY A 163 -31.29 14.54 -5.82
CA GLY A 163 -31.34 15.92 -6.26
C GLY A 163 -30.81 16.24 -7.66
N VAL A 164 -30.03 15.37 -8.29
CA VAL A 164 -29.38 15.67 -9.57
C VAL A 164 -30.02 14.87 -10.72
N THR A 165 -30.45 15.59 -11.77
CA THR A 165 -31.12 15.04 -12.96
C THR A 165 -30.15 14.93 -14.15
N VAL A 166 -28.90 14.53 -13.88
CA VAL A 166 -27.93 14.11 -14.90
C VAL A 166 -27.16 12.97 -14.27
N GLY A 167 -27.44 11.75 -14.75
CA GLY A 167 -26.85 10.53 -14.27
C GLY A 167 -25.58 10.22 -15.03
N PHE A 168 -24.46 10.25 -14.32
CA PHE A 168 -23.30 9.38 -14.56
C PHE A 168 -22.78 8.89 -13.20
N ALA A 169 -22.06 7.77 -13.19
CA ALA A 169 -21.72 6.99 -12.00
C ALA A 169 -20.56 7.58 -11.16
N ASP A 170 -20.33 8.89 -11.21
CA ASP A 170 -19.07 9.53 -10.77
C ASP A 170 -19.29 10.83 -9.96
N ASP A 171 -20.31 10.83 -9.10
CA ASP A 171 -20.49 11.93 -8.15
C ASP A 171 -19.45 11.79 -7.03
N ARG A 172 -18.45 12.70 -7.00
CA ARG A 172 -17.44 12.80 -5.94
C ARG A 172 -18.13 12.92 -4.57
N VAL A 173 -17.88 11.98 -3.67
CA VAL A 173 -18.33 12.06 -2.27
C VAL A 173 -17.12 12.22 -1.37
N SER A 174 -17.02 13.35 -0.67
CA SER A 174 -16.02 13.53 0.39
C SER A 174 -16.32 12.58 1.56
N VAL A 175 -15.29 11.95 2.10
CA VAL A 175 -15.35 11.14 3.32
C VAL A 175 -14.67 11.91 4.45
N GLU A 176 -15.29 11.91 5.63
CA GLU A 176 -14.62 12.45 6.82
C GLU A 176 -13.50 11.48 7.25
N PRO A 177 -12.32 11.97 7.66
CA PRO A 177 -11.27 11.12 8.22
C PRO A 177 -11.76 10.42 9.49
N GLY A 178 -11.50 9.11 9.61
CA GLY A 178 -11.79 8.34 10.82
C GLY A 178 -12.01 6.85 10.56
N PRO A 179 -12.19 6.02 11.61
CA PRO A 179 -12.41 4.58 11.50
C PRO A 179 -13.76 4.20 10.90
N ILE A 180 -14.61 5.17 10.57
CA ILE A 180 -15.93 4.99 9.98
C ILE A 180 -16.01 5.89 8.75
N LEU A 181 -16.10 5.27 7.57
CA LEU A 181 -16.37 5.97 6.31
C LEU A 181 -17.83 6.46 6.31
N VAL A 182 -18.06 7.67 6.81
CA VAL A 182 -19.34 8.38 6.64
C VAL A 182 -19.22 9.33 5.47
N ASN A 183 -20.25 9.35 4.61
CA ASN A 183 -20.45 10.42 3.64
C ASN A 183 -20.38 11.76 4.40
N ALA A 184 -19.55 12.71 3.95
CA ALA A 184 -19.47 14.04 4.53
C ALA A 184 -20.81 14.76 4.30
N VAL A 185 -21.79 14.47 5.15
CA VAL A 185 -23.11 15.11 5.10
C VAL A 185 -22.95 16.56 5.51
N GLY A 186 -22.74 17.46 4.53
CA GLY A 186 -22.99 18.88 4.76
C GLY A 186 -22.16 19.90 4.01
N VAL A 187 -21.09 19.55 3.30
CA VAL A 187 -20.29 20.54 2.55
C VAL A 187 -19.92 19.99 1.18
N TYR A 188 -20.70 20.39 0.18
CA TYR A 188 -20.37 20.25 -1.23
C TYR A 188 -19.15 21.12 -1.54
N TYR A 189 -18.02 20.50 -1.88
CA TYR A 189 -16.99 21.17 -2.65
C TYR A 189 -17.30 20.91 -4.13
N GLY A 190 -17.69 21.96 -4.86
CA GLY A 190 -18.09 21.84 -6.27
C GLY A 190 -16.95 21.34 -7.16
N LEU A 191 -17.30 20.90 -8.37
CA LEU A 191 -16.45 20.40 -9.48
C LEU A 191 -15.40 21.41 -10.01
N GLY A 192 -14.71 22.15 -9.14
CA GLY A 192 -13.75 23.18 -9.53
C GLY A 192 -12.79 23.58 -8.42
N LEU A 193 -12.68 22.78 -7.36
CA LEU A 193 -11.60 22.92 -6.38
C LEU A 193 -10.55 21.83 -6.65
N PRO A 194 -9.25 22.17 -6.59
CA PRO A 194 -8.17 21.20 -6.74
C PRO A 194 -8.33 20.08 -5.70
N ALA A 195 -7.88 18.87 -6.04
CA ALA A 195 -7.74 17.81 -5.05
C ALA A 195 -6.75 18.30 -3.99
N ASP A 196 -7.11 18.18 -2.72
CA ASP A 196 -6.16 18.50 -1.65
C ASP A 196 -5.04 17.44 -1.70
N PRO A 197 -3.76 17.85 -1.69
CA PRO A 197 -2.64 16.92 -1.76
C PRO A 197 -2.64 16.00 -0.53
N PRO A 198 -2.29 14.72 -0.69
CA PRO A 198 -2.02 13.85 0.45
C PRO A 198 -0.95 14.52 1.33
N SER A 199 -1.19 14.51 2.64
CA SER A 199 -0.31 15.01 3.73
C SER A 199 -0.26 16.50 4.07
N ALA A 200 -1.24 17.33 3.69
CA ALA A 200 -1.43 18.60 4.39
C ALA A 200 -1.97 18.44 5.83
N TRP A 201 -1.43 17.47 6.61
CA TRP A 201 -1.68 17.13 8.02
C TRP A 201 -1.32 18.27 8.99
N VAL A 202 -1.78 19.48 8.69
CA VAL A 202 -1.52 20.70 9.43
C VAL A 202 -2.87 21.34 9.73
N ASN A 203 -3.43 20.96 10.87
CA ASN A 203 -4.61 21.56 11.51
C ASN A 203 -6.01 21.22 10.98
N GLY A 204 -6.37 19.94 10.98
CA GLY A 204 -7.77 19.53 11.25
C GLY A 204 -8.84 20.02 10.26
N THR A 205 -8.46 20.26 9.01
CA THR A 205 -9.38 20.50 7.90
C THR A 205 -9.16 19.43 6.83
N ASN A 206 -9.90 18.32 6.94
CA ASN A 206 -10.15 17.27 5.94
C ASN A 206 -9.12 17.14 4.80
N ASP A 207 -8.03 16.41 5.05
CA ASP A 207 -7.07 16.05 3.99
C ASP A 207 -7.45 14.71 3.35
N TYR A 208 -7.40 14.66 2.02
CA TYR A 208 -7.71 13.49 1.22
C TYR A 208 -6.41 12.82 0.77
N ILE A 209 -6.13 11.61 1.27
CA ILE A 209 -5.11 10.77 0.65
C ILE A 209 -5.77 10.09 -0.55
N ILE A 210 -5.13 10.18 -1.72
CA ILE A 210 -5.68 9.72 -3.01
C ILE A 210 -5.56 8.19 -3.11
N GLY A 211 -5.90 7.46 -2.04
CA GLY A 211 -5.83 6.01 -1.99
C GLY A 211 -4.43 5.44 -2.24
N ARG A 212 -4.37 4.14 -2.52
CA ARG A 212 -3.20 3.43 -3.06
C ARG A 212 -3.69 2.27 -3.93
N PHE A 213 -2.85 1.79 -4.84
CA PHE A 213 -3.00 0.42 -5.31
C PHE A 213 -2.55 -0.55 -4.22
N GLU A 214 -2.88 -1.83 -4.32
CA GLU A 214 -2.30 -2.88 -3.49
C GLU A 214 -1.68 -3.96 -4.37
N ASN A 215 -0.64 -4.60 -3.86
CA ASN A 215 -0.14 -5.82 -4.45
C ASN A 215 -1.28 -6.85 -4.63
N MET A 216 -1.18 -7.62 -5.72
CA MET A 216 -2.19 -8.60 -6.14
C MET A 216 -3.55 -8.03 -6.61
N ASP A 217 -3.69 -6.70 -6.71
CA ASP A 217 -4.90 -6.07 -7.22
C ASP A 217 -5.12 -6.34 -8.70
N THR A 218 -6.39 -6.24 -9.11
CA THR A 218 -6.80 -6.49 -10.48
C THR A 218 -7.43 -5.24 -11.04
N LEU A 219 -6.78 -4.66 -12.03
CA LEU A 219 -7.28 -3.53 -12.77
C LEU A 219 -8.17 -4.04 -13.91
N ILE A 220 -9.40 -3.56 -13.92
CA ILE A 220 -10.43 -3.91 -14.88
C ILE A 220 -10.64 -2.73 -15.82
N GLY A 221 -10.27 -2.92 -17.07
CA GLY A 221 -10.59 -2.03 -18.17
C GLY A 221 -11.95 -2.36 -18.77
N MET A 222 -12.75 -1.35 -19.05
CA MET A 222 -14.01 -1.44 -19.77
C MET A 222 -14.00 -0.39 -20.88
N TYR A 223 -14.42 -0.80 -22.06
CA TYR A 223 -14.57 0.02 -23.25
C TYR A 223 -15.99 -0.15 -23.79
N GLN A 224 -16.57 0.95 -24.26
CA GLN A 224 -17.78 0.97 -25.06
C GLN A 224 -17.54 1.82 -26.30
N ASP A 225 -17.87 1.28 -27.48
CA ASP A 225 -17.78 2.01 -28.73
C ASP A 225 -18.75 3.22 -28.72
N PRO A 226 -18.27 4.44 -29.06
CA PRO A 226 -19.12 5.61 -29.22
C PRO A 226 -20.21 5.48 -30.31
N ASN A 227 -20.02 4.65 -31.34
CA ASN A 227 -20.96 4.52 -32.46
C ASN A 227 -21.95 3.35 -32.31
N ASP A 228 -21.54 2.25 -31.67
CA ASP A 228 -22.39 1.12 -31.31
C ASP A 228 -22.27 0.77 -29.81
N ALA A 229 -23.29 1.16 -29.03
CA ALA A 229 -23.34 0.86 -27.60
C ALA A 229 -23.38 -0.64 -27.24
N THR A 230 -23.57 -1.53 -28.23
CA THR A 230 -23.49 -2.99 -28.03
C THR A 230 -22.08 -3.53 -28.16
N ASP A 231 -21.17 -2.79 -28.80
CA ASP A 231 -19.75 -3.11 -28.89
C ASP A 231 -19.03 -2.66 -27.63
N VAL A 232 -18.75 -3.64 -26.77
CA VAL A 232 -18.06 -3.47 -25.51
C VAL A 232 -16.86 -4.40 -25.43
N ALA A 233 -15.81 -3.97 -24.75
CA ALA A 233 -14.64 -4.80 -24.50
C ALA A 233 -14.19 -4.68 -23.04
N ILE A 234 -13.57 -5.75 -22.54
CA ILE A 234 -13.04 -5.81 -21.18
C ILE A 234 -11.57 -6.24 -21.24
N GLY A 235 -10.72 -5.47 -20.59
CA GLY A 235 -9.32 -5.77 -20.35
C GLY A 235 -9.09 -6.09 -18.88
N LEU A 236 -8.14 -6.98 -18.58
CA LEU A 236 -7.71 -7.26 -17.21
C LEU A 236 -6.18 -7.19 -17.15
N MET A 237 -5.67 -6.55 -16.12
CA MET A 237 -4.27 -6.67 -15.71
C MET A 237 -4.17 -6.80 -14.21
N LYS A 238 -3.07 -7.37 -13.75
CA LYS A 238 -2.80 -7.66 -12.36
C LYS A 238 -1.54 -6.95 -11.90
N ILE A 239 -1.62 -6.32 -10.74
CA ILE A 239 -0.43 -5.84 -10.03
C ILE A 239 0.23 -7.07 -9.40
N ILE A 240 1.48 -7.31 -9.76
CA ILE A 240 2.24 -8.44 -9.24
C ILE A 240 2.74 -8.15 -7.84
N ASP A 241 2.90 -9.22 -7.08
CA ASP A 241 3.44 -9.22 -5.72
C ASP A 241 4.85 -9.80 -5.77
N THR A 242 5.79 -9.11 -5.12
CA THR A 242 7.16 -9.56 -4.96
C THR A 242 7.53 -9.63 -3.48
N GLU A 243 7.87 -10.83 -3.00
CA GLU A 243 8.23 -10.99 -1.60
C GLU A 243 9.56 -10.29 -1.26
N ALA A 244 9.50 -9.41 -0.27
CA ALA A 244 10.62 -8.68 0.29
C ALA A 244 11.56 -9.56 1.13
N THR A 245 12.77 -9.07 1.36
CA THR A 245 13.68 -9.66 2.36
C THR A 245 14.32 -8.56 3.20
N ILE A 246 14.64 -8.87 4.45
CA ILE A 246 15.36 -7.97 5.36
C ILE A 246 16.51 -8.70 6.05
N SER A 247 17.64 -8.02 6.23
CA SER A 247 18.80 -8.57 6.93
C SER A 247 19.63 -7.48 7.61
N TRP A 248 20.27 -7.84 8.73
CA TRP A 248 21.37 -7.07 9.30
C TRP A 248 22.68 -7.43 8.60
N ASP A 249 23.61 -6.48 8.49
CA ASP A 249 24.96 -6.71 7.96
C ASP A 249 25.76 -7.75 8.76
N GLN A 250 25.45 -7.88 10.04
CA GLN A 250 25.97 -8.93 10.89
C GLN A 250 24.94 -9.37 11.93
N GLN A 251 24.99 -10.65 12.28
CA GLN A 251 24.11 -11.21 13.30
C GLN A 251 24.59 -10.89 14.72
N ILE A 252 25.90 -10.73 14.95
CA ILE A 252 26.46 -10.50 16.29
C ILE A 252 27.41 -9.30 16.22
N TYR A 253 27.06 -8.24 16.95
CA TYR A 253 27.91 -7.07 17.13
C TYR A 253 28.82 -7.28 18.33
N LYS A 254 30.08 -6.86 18.24
CA LYS A 254 31.03 -6.97 19.34
C LYS A 254 30.62 -6.14 20.57
N ASP A 255 29.95 -5.02 20.33
CA ASP A 255 29.38 -4.13 21.34
C ASP A 255 28.39 -3.19 20.63
N ALA A 256 27.65 -2.38 21.38
CA ALA A 256 26.71 -1.41 20.83
C ALA A 256 27.36 -0.07 20.40
N ASN A 257 28.71 0.03 20.44
CA ASN A 257 29.43 1.22 19.97
C ASN A 257 29.83 1.13 18.50
N GLY A 258 29.61 -0.02 17.85
CA GLY A 258 29.85 -0.21 16.42
C GLY A 258 28.77 0.39 15.53
N SER A 259 29.10 0.52 14.25
CA SER A 259 28.13 0.77 13.18
C SER A 259 27.37 -0.51 12.83
N ALA A 260 26.16 -0.34 12.32
CA ALA A 260 25.31 -1.41 11.81
C ALA A 260 24.61 -0.96 10.55
N SER A 261 24.22 -1.91 9.71
CA SER A 261 23.30 -1.60 8.62
C SER A 261 22.26 -2.68 8.43
N ILE A 262 21.10 -2.27 7.94
CA ILE A 262 19.98 -3.13 7.61
C ILE A 262 19.74 -2.97 6.12
N THR A 263 19.67 -4.09 5.40
CA THR A 263 19.32 -4.13 3.98
C THR A 263 17.94 -4.72 3.82
N VAL A 264 17.08 -4.00 3.12
CA VAL A 264 15.80 -4.47 2.61
C VAL A 264 15.95 -4.68 1.10
N VAL A 265 15.51 -5.82 0.58
CA VAL A 265 15.40 -6.04 -0.87
C VAL A 265 13.92 -6.19 -1.14
N ASP A 266 13.36 -5.22 -1.84
CA ASP A 266 11.94 -5.14 -2.13
C ASP A 266 11.70 -4.52 -3.52
N PRO A 267 11.67 -5.35 -4.58
CA PRO A 267 11.68 -4.84 -5.97
C PRO A 267 10.45 -4.04 -6.39
N ASP A 268 9.27 -4.29 -5.83
CA ASP A 268 8.01 -3.60 -6.11
C ASP A 268 7.77 -2.36 -5.25
N GLU A 269 8.68 -2.05 -4.33
CA GLU A 269 8.80 -0.73 -3.69
C GLU A 269 9.68 0.24 -4.50
N ASN A 270 10.20 -0.17 -5.66
CA ASN A 270 10.87 0.74 -6.61
C ASN A 270 9.85 1.23 -7.68
N LEU A 271 9.02 2.19 -7.29
CA LEU A 271 7.93 2.74 -8.12
C LEU A 271 8.45 3.72 -9.17
N ASN A 272 9.63 4.33 -8.99
CA ASN A 272 10.14 5.32 -9.94
C ASN A 272 11.59 5.07 -10.34
N CYS A 273 11.78 4.66 -11.60
CA CYS A 273 13.10 4.37 -12.17
C CYS A 273 14.03 5.59 -12.36
N ASN A 274 13.63 6.80 -11.94
CA ASN A 274 14.45 8.01 -12.02
C ASN A 274 14.71 8.66 -10.66
N GLU A 275 14.04 8.21 -9.60
CA GLU A 275 14.14 8.78 -8.26
C GLU A 275 14.77 7.80 -7.27
N VAL A 276 15.28 8.32 -6.17
CA VAL A 276 15.75 7.50 -5.05
C VAL A 276 14.64 7.45 -4.02
N GLU A 277 14.18 6.26 -3.70
CA GLU A 277 13.02 6.06 -2.82
C GLU A 277 13.42 5.66 -1.41
N TRP A 278 12.44 5.66 -0.50
CA TRP A 278 12.61 5.31 0.91
C TRP A 278 11.52 4.35 1.35
N VAL A 279 11.87 3.37 2.18
CA VAL A 279 10.91 2.48 2.83
C VAL A 279 11.09 2.50 4.35
N PRO A 280 10.02 2.34 5.15
CA PRO A 280 10.10 2.41 6.60
C PRO A 280 10.58 1.08 7.20
N VAL A 281 11.54 1.16 8.11
CA VAL A 281 12.03 0.03 8.91
C VAL A 281 11.81 0.38 10.38
N THR A 282 11.15 -0.52 11.12
CA THR A 282 10.97 -0.37 12.56
C THR A 282 12.03 -1.16 13.30
N ILE A 283 12.79 -0.54 14.21
CA ILE A 283 13.82 -1.21 15.01
C ILE A 283 13.42 -1.20 16.48
N LEU A 284 13.29 -2.39 17.08
CA LEU A 284 13.04 -2.56 18.51
C LEU A 284 14.21 -3.27 19.21
N VAL A 285 14.49 -2.87 20.44
CA VAL A 285 15.48 -3.52 21.32
C VAL A 285 14.75 -4.40 22.32
N ASN A 286 15.18 -5.64 22.48
CA ASN A 286 14.56 -6.62 23.38
C ASN A 286 13.02 -6.60 23.30
N PRO A 287 12.43 -6.79 22.11
CA PRO A 287 10.99 -6.68 21.96
C PRO A 287 10.29 -7.66 22.91
N GLY A 288 9.35 -7.13 23.69
CA GLY A 288 8.67 -7.85 24.75
C GLY A 288 7.62 -8.83 24.26
N SER A 289 6.88 -9.38 25.23
CA SER A 289 5.93 -10.46 24.96
C SER A 289 4.72 -9.99 24.14
N TRP A 290 4.11 -10.93 23.41
CA TRP A 290 2.84 -10.74 22.69
C TRP A 290 1.66 -10.41 23.60
N ASN A 291 1.80 -10.59 24.91
CA ASN A 291 0.80 -10.16 25.87
C ASN A 291 1.01 -8.68 26.15
N LEU A 292 0.08 -7.88 25.67
CA LEU A 292 -0.04 -6.45 25.99
C LEU A 292 -0.32 -6.34 27.50
N ASP A 293 0.61 -5.75 28.25
CA ASP A 293 0.33 -5.38 29.63
C ASP A 293 -0.55 -4.14 29.61
N THR A 294 -1.79 -4.29 30.06
CA THR A 294 -2.78 -3.21 30.14
C THR A 294 -2.89 -2.73 31.59
N ASP A 295 -1.77 -2.35 32.20
CA ASP A 295 -1.80 -1.83 33.57
C ASP A 295 -2.07 -0.32 33.53
N GLY A 296 -3.35 0.04 33.60
CA GLY A 296 -3.84 1.43 33.73
C GLY A 296 -3.66 2.30 32.48
N ASP A 297 -4.73 2.53 31.71
CA ASP A 297 -4.87 3.47 30.57
C ASP A 297 -3.79 3.45 29.46
N PHE A 298 -2.73 2.65 29.59
CA PHE A 298 -1.58 2.62 28.69
C PHE A 298 -1.19 1.18 28.39
N ILE A 299 -0.97 0.89 27.12
CA ILE A 299 -0.27 -0.32 26.70
C ILE A 299 1.21 0.06 26.71
N LEU A 300 2.00 -0.58 27.56
CA LEU A 300 3.45 -0.47 27.52
C LEU A 300 3.93 -1.31 26.34
N VAL A 301 4.02 -0.64 25.19
CA VAL A 301 4.35 -1.29 23.92
C VAL A 301 5.85 -1.44 23.80
N ASN A 302 6.40 -2.59 24.16
CA ASN A 302 7.69 -3.02 23.59
C ASN A 302 7.52 -4.18 22.60
N SER A 303 6.31 -4.38 22.04
CA SER A 303 6.04 -5.39 21.01
C SER A 303 5.62 -4.75 19.68
N PHE A 304 6.03 -5.35 18.56
CA PHE A 304 5.66 -4.86 17.24
C PHE A 304 4.13 -4.88 17.02
N CYS A 305 3.41 -5.88 17.53
CA CYS A 305 1.96 -5.94 17.39
C CYS A 305 1.24 -4.86 18.20
N GLY A 306 1.67 -4.59 19.43
CA GLY A 306 1.15 -3.46 20.20
C GLY A 306 1.44 -2.13 19.50
N PHE A 307 2.62 -2.02 18.87
CA PHE A 307 3.01 -0.83 18.13
C PHE A 307 2.15 -0.62 16.88
N LEU A 308 1.89 -1.68 16.12
CA LEU A 308 0.97 -1.64 14.98
C LEU A 308 -0.46 -1.27 15.41
N GLN A 309 -0.89 -1.71 16.57
CA GLN A 309 -2.23 -1.44 17.10
C GLN A 309 -2.39 -0.01 17.63
N ASP A 310 -1.41 0.51 18.37
CA ASP A 310 -1.52 1.80 19.07
C ASP A 310 -0.82 2.95 18.34
N GLY A 311 0.05 2.66 17.38
CA GLY A 311 0.83 3.67 16.66
C GLY A 311 1.97 4.31 17.43
N GLY A 312 2.08 4.09 18.75
CA GLY A 312 3.14 4.69 19.57
C GLY A 312 2.98 6.21 19.73
N PHE A 313 4.11 6.91 19.82
CA PHE A 313 4.19 8.34 20.15
C PHE A 313 4.74 9.17 18.99
N GLN A 314 4.26 10.40 18.85
CA GLN A 314 4.64 11.39 17.82
C GLN A 314 6.02 12.01 18.09
N ASP A 315 6.39 12.11 19.35
CA ASP A 315 7.63 12.76 19.78
C ASP A 315 8.18 12.12 21.06
N ASP A 316 9.34 12.65 21.49
CA ASP A 316 10.07 12.28 22.69
C ASP A 316 9.50 12.92 23.98
N THR A 317 8.35 13.59 23.89
CA THR A 317 7.67 14.26 25.01
C THR A 317 6.40 13.50 25.47
N GLY A 318 6.09 12.39 24.81
CA GLY A 318 4.94 11.55 25.12
C GLY A 318 3.64 11.98 24.45
N ALA A 319 3.69 12.85 23.43
CA ALA A 319 2.51 13.13 22.61
C ALA A 319 2.12 11.88 21.81
N ARG A 320 0.86 11.44 21.90
CA ARG A 320 0.36 10.25 21.19
C ARG A 320 -0.11 10.59 19.79
N PHE A 321 0.02 9.63 18.86
CA PHE A 321 -0.67 9.70 17.58
C PHE A 321 -2.19 9.64 17.79
N GLY A 322 -2.93 10.61 17.23
CA GLY A 322 -4.39 10.76 17.42
C GLY A 322 -4.84 11.94 18.30
N GLY A 323 -3.91 12.79 18.75
CA GLY A 323 -4.20 14.14 19.27
C GLY A 323 -4.19 14.32 20.80
N PRO A 324 -4.17 15.58 21.28
CA PRO A 324 -4.03 15.90 22.70
C PRO A 324 -5.27 15.51 23.51
N GLY A 325 -5.09 14.70 24.56
CA GLY A 325 -6.17 14.21 25.43
C GLY A 325 -6.78 12.87 25.00
N ALA A 326 -6.15 12.18 24.06
CA ALA A 326 -6.50 10.83 23.65
C ALA A 326 -6.38 9.82 24.81
N LEU A 327 -7.53 9.33 25.30
CA LEU A 327 -7.61 8.01 25.93
C LEU A 327 -7.04 6.95 24.95
N PRO A 328 -6.64 5.74 25.39
CA PRO A 328 -6.20 4.67 24.49
C PRO A 328 -7.18 4.34 23.34
N ALA A 329 -8.45 4.77 23.44
CA ALA A 329 -9.45 4.69 22.37
C ALA A 329 -9.21 5.62 21.16
N ASN A 330 -8.31 6.60 21.27
CA ASN A 330 -7.99 7.57 20.20
C ASN A 330 -6.57 7.38 19.65
N ALA A 331 -5.85 6.33 20.07
CA ALA A 331 -4.58 5.98 19.47
C ALA A 331 -4.79 5.61 18.00
N GLU A 332 -4.01 6.17 17.09
CA GLU A 332 -4.11 5.86 15.67
C GLU A 332 -3.23 4.65 15.31
N PRO A 333 -3.84 3.51 14.97
CA PRO A 333 -3.08 2.34 14.55
C PRO A 333 -2.22 2.64 13.32
N ILE A 334 -1.16 1.85 13.15
CA ILE A 334 -0.35 1.89 11.94
C ILE A 334 -1.14 1.27 10.79
N ARG A 335 -1.18 1.99 9.68
CA ARG A 335 -1.84 1.69 8.42
C ARG A 335 -0.90 2.12 7.29
N TRP A 336 -1.18 1.65 6.09
CA TRP A 336 -0.40 1.99 4.89
C TRP A 336 -0.15 3.49 4.71
N TYR A 337 -1.13 4.34 5.06
CA TYR A 337 -1.04 5.78 4.88
C TYR A 337 -0.26 6.54 5.98
N ASN A 338 0.04 5.89 7.10
CA ASN A 338 0.74 6.52 8.23
C ASN A 338 1.94 5.70 8.73
N ILE A 339 2.33 4.64 8.01
CA ILE A 339 3.50 3.79 8.33
C ILE A 339 4.82 4.53 8.16
N TYR A 340 4.85 5.51 7.27
CA TYR A 340 5.98 6.41 7.02
C TYR A 340 6.14 7.50 8.08
N GLU A 341 5.25 7.58 9.07
CA GLU A 341 5.39 8.61 10.11
C GLU A 341 6.51 8.26 11.09
N THR A 342 7.18 9.31 11.57
CA THR A 342 8.20 9.16 12.62
C THR A 342 7.53 8.78 13.92
N ARG A 343 7.90 7.64 14.49
CA ARG A 343 7.27 7.13 15.72
C ARG A 343 8.30 6.80 16.78
N TYR A 344 7.85 6.96 18.02
CA TYR A 344 8.58 6.65 19.25
C TYR A 344 7.83 5.59 20.05
N ILE A 345 8.60 4.86 20.86
CA ILE A 345 8.10 3.93 21.87
C ILE A 345 8.69 4.31 23.22
N GLN A 346 7.91 4.12 24.28
CA GLN A 346 8.38 4.28 25.65
C GLN A 346 8.89 2.95 26.21
N TYR A 347 10.19 2.85 26.42
CA TYR A 347 10.81 1.74 27.15
C TYR A 347 10.72 1.98 28.66
N PRO A 348 10.52 0.92 29.48
CA PRO A 348 10.56 1.08 30.92
C PRO A 348 11.96 1.49 31.37
N VAL A 349 12.04 2.49 32.26
CA VAL A 349 13.29 3.01 32.80
C VAL A 349 13.44 2.62 34.28
N ALA A 350 14.64 2.78 34.84
CA ALA A 350 14.91 2.37 36.23
C ALA A 350 14.02 3.08 37.27
N ALA A 351 13.46 4.24 36.94
CA ALA A 351 12.54 4.97 37.81
C ALA A 351 11.15 4.30 37.94
N ASP A 352 10.80 3.38 37.04
CA ASP A 352 9.49 2.74 36.97
C ASP A 352 9.34 1.54 37.93
N ASP A 353 10.38 1.20 38.70
CA ASP A 353 10.42 0.05 39.63
C ASP A 353 10.08 -1.29 38.92
N ASN A 354 10.42 -1.39 37.62
CA ASN A 354 10.19 -2.57 36.79
C ASN A 354 11.35 -3.57 36.91
N VAL A 355 11.04 -4.87 36.75
CA VAL A 355 12.03 -5.97 36.74
C VAL A 355 13.00 -5.85 35.55
N VAL A 356 12.53 -5.26 34.45
CA VAL A 356 13.34 -4.94 33.27
C VAL A 356 13.30 -3.44 33.05
N ALA A 357 14.47 -2.81 32.99
CA ALA A 357 14.64 -1.39 32.74
C ALA A 357 15.75 -1.16 31.71
N PHE A 358 15.58 -0.12 30.89
CA PHE A 358 16.50 0.28 29.84
C PHE A 358 17.17 1.60 30.19
N ASP A 359 18.44 1.73 29.80
CA ASP A 359 19.21 2.98 29.95
C ASP A 359 19.12 3.77 28.64
N THR A 360 18.04 4.54 28.50
CA THR A 360 17.74 5.37 27.33
C THR A 360 18.33 6.77 27.45
N THR A 361 18.58 7.46 26.34
CA THR A 361 19.04 8.86 26.38
C THR A 361 17.94 9.81 26.89
N ASN A 362 16.68 9.46 26.67
CA ASN A 362 15.51 10.15 27.22
C ASN A 362 15.21 9.62 28.63
N ALA A 363 15.04 10.51 29.60
CA ALA A 363 14.82 10.14 31.00
C ALA A 363 13.48 9.44 31.26
N ASP A 364 12.49 9.65 30.39
CA ASP A 364 11.15 9.05 30.46
C ASP A 364 11.03 7.81 29.56
N GLY A 365 12.11 7.38 28.90
CA GLY A 365 12.16 6.12 28.14
C GLY A 365 11.75 6.22 26.67
N PHE A 366 11.42 7.41 26.16
CA PHE A 366 11.03 7.58 24.75
C PHE A 366 12.22 7.42 23.81
N VAL A 367 12.08 6.51 22.86
CA VAL A 367 13.09 6.16 21.86
C VAL A 367 12.46 6.11 20.48
N LYS A 368 13.12 6.71 19.47
CA LYS A 368 12.70 6.62 18.08
C LYS A 368 12.81 5.18 17.56
N VAL A 369 11.75 4.69 16.93
CA VAL A 369 11.70 3.31 16.41
C VAL A 369 11.50 3.24 14.89
N THR A 370 11.01 4.30 14.24
CA THR A 370 10.91 4.36 12.76
C THR A 370 12.19 4.93 12.16
N PHE A 371 12.75 4.21 11.20
CA PHE A 371 13.90 4.60 10.38
C PHE A 371 13.53 4.46 8.91
N TYR A 372 14.20 5.22 8.05
CA TYR A 372 13.95 5.18 6.61
C TYR A 372 15.16 4.53 5.93
N ALA A 373 14.92 3.43 5.22
CA ALA A 373 15.92 2.76 4.41
C ALA A 373 15.97 3.46 3.05
N GLN A 374 17.12 4.03 2.70
CA GLN A 374 17.29 4.68 1.41
C GLN A 374 17.55 3.65 0.33
N GLU A 375 16.95 3.81 -0.83
CA GLU A 375 17.32 3.01 -1.98
C GLU A 375 18.82 3.21 -2.32
N THR A 376 19.54 2.12 -2.53
CA THR A 376 21.01 2.12 -2.73
C THR A 376 21.44 2.75 -4.05
N GLY A 377 20.49 2.93 -4.95
CA GLY A 377 20.58 3.68 -6.19
C GLY A 377 19.21 3.64 -6.86
N VAL A 378 19.01 4.53 -7.81
CA VAL A 378 17.77 4.58 -8.60
C VAL A 378 17.51 3.23 -9.27
N SER A 379 16.28 2.73 -9.20
CA SER A 379 15.86 1.50 -9.88
C SER A 379 16.60 0.24 -9.45
N THR A 380 16.94 0.15 -8.17
CA THR A 380 17.58 -1.05 -7.60
C THR A 380 16.60 -1.97 -6.87
N GLY A 381 15.55 -1.43 -6.24
CA GLY A 381 14.69 -2.19 -5.32
C GLY A 381 15.45 -2.73 -4.11
N VAL A 382 16.59 -2.10 -3.77
CA VAL A 382 17.42 -2.47 -2.62
C VAL A 382 17.61 -1.24 -1.76
N PHE A 383 17.14 -1.31 -0.52
CA PHE A 383 17.13 -0.21 0.44
C PHE A 383 18.06 -0.50 1.62
N GLN A 384 18.65 0.55 2.18
CA GLN A 384 19.57 0.42 3.30
C GLN A 384 19.36 1.50 4.36
N VAL A 385 19.25 1.06 5.61
CA VAL A 385 19.44 1.93 6.80
C VAL A 385 20.87 1.78 7.27
N ASN A 386 21.55 2.90 7.52
CA ASN A 386 22.89 2.91 8.10
C ASN A 386 22.84 3.54 9.50
N LEU A 387 23.20 2.76 10.51
CA LEU A 387 23.45 3.21 11.87
C LEU A 387 24.96 3.47 12.01
N ASN A 388 25.33 4.73 12.20
CA ASN A 388 26.71 5.13 12.45
C ASN A 388 27.21 4.58 13.79
N GLN A 389 26.33 4.55 14.79
CA GLN A 389 26.61 3.96 16.09
C GLN A 389 25.30 3.49 16.72
N ILE A 390 25.17 2.19 17.02
CA ILE A 390 23.93 1.56 17.51
C ILE A 390 23.36 2.32 18.72
N LEU A 391 24.14 2.55 19.78
CA LEU A 391 23.68 3.28 20.97
C LEU A 391 23.12 4.67 20.64
N ARG A 392 23.87 5.44 19.85
CA ARG A 392 23.52 6.82 19.55
C ARG A 392 22.29 6.91 18.67
N ASP A 393 22.23 6.11 17.62
CA ASP A 393 21.18 6.21 16.61
C ASP A 393 19.87 5.53 17.06
N LEU A 394 19.96 4.56 17.99
CA LEU A 394 18.81 3.96 18.67
C LEU A 394 18.47 4.64 20.00
N GLU A 395 19.14 5.73 20.40
CA GLU A 395 18.82 6.52 21.60
C GLU A 395 18.94 5.76 22.94
N PHE A 396 19.96 4.90 23.06
CA PHE A 396 20.35 4.20 24.30
C PHE A 396 21.72 4.69 24.81
N ASN A 397 21.89 4.77 26.13
CA ASN A 397 23.19 5.01 26.77
C ASN A 397 24.00 3.72 26.91
N ASP A 398 23.33 2.58 27.13
CA ASP A 398 23.95 1.26 27.25
C ASP A 398 23.03 0.15 26.74
N LEU A 399 23.63 -0.94 26.26
CA LEU A 399 22.96 -2.19 25.88
C LEU A 399 23.79 -3.36 26.41
N TYR A 400 23.12 -4.34 27.00
CA TYR A 400 23.77 -5.46 27.65
C TYR A 400 24.14 -6.57 26.68
N VAL A 401 25.10 -7.41 27.10
CA VAL A 401 25.39 -8.68 26.45
C VAL A 401 24.11 -9.51 26.36
N ARG A 402 23.81 -10.01 25.15
CA ARG A 402 22.60 -10.74 24.75
C ARG A 402 21.36 -9.89 24.51
N ASP A 403 21.47 -8.56 24.53
CA ASP A 403 20.39 -7.71 24.03
C ASP A 403 20.15 -8.02 22.55
N VAL A 404 18.87 -8.11 22.19
CA VAL A 404 18.39 -8.48 20.87
C VAL A 404 17.90 -7.24 20.15
N LEU A 405 18.46 -6.98 18.98
CA LEU A 405 17.96 -5.98 18.04
C LEU A 405 17.05 -6.69 17.05
N VAL A 406 15.84 -6.19 16.85
CA VAL A 406 14.92 -6.72 15.84
C VAL A 406 14.51 -5.60 14.91
N ALA A 407 14.84 -5.78 13.63
CA ALA A 407 14.38 -4.92 12.56
C ALA A 407 13.13 -5.58 11.94
N TYR A 408 12.05 -4.84 11.88
CA TYR A 408 10.78 -5.23 11.29
C TYR A 408 10.57 -4.44 10.01
N TYR A 409 10.16 -5.16 8.98
CA TYR A 409 9.75 -4.61 7.71
C TYR A 409 8.32 -5.09 7.42
N LEU A 410 7.45 -4.14 7.13
CA LEU A 410 6.10 -4.40 6.67
C LEU A 410 5.99 -3.63 5.36
N ASP A 411 5.81 -4.36 4.27
CA ASP A 411 5.61 -3.76 2.96
C ASP A 411 4.43 -2.75 3.06
N PRO A 412 4.70 -1.47 2.79
CA PRO A 412 3.69 -0.41 2.86
C PRO A 412 2.56 -0.57 1.85
N ASN A 413 2.75 -1.38 0.81
CA ASN A 413 1.76 -1.80 -0.15
C ASN A 413 1.12 -3.15 0.21
N ASP A 414 1.89 -4.15 0.64
CA ASP A 414 1.40 -5.47 1.01
C ASP A 414 1.44 -5.75 2.53
N ALA A 415 0.27 -5.67 3.17
CA ALA A 415 0.19 -5.90 4.61
C ALA A 415 0.46 -7.35 5.03
N ASP A 416 0.44 -8.31 4.10
CA ASP A 416 0.79 -9.69 4.38
C ASP A 416 2.27 -10.02 4.11
N ASP A 417 3.00 -9.14 3.42
CA ASP A 417 4.46 -9.21 3.29
C ASP A 417 5.19 -8.57 4.48
N PHE A 418 5.15 -9.32 5.59
CA PHE A 418 5.86 -8.98 6.80
C PHE A 418 7.15 -9.79 6.94
N LYS A 419 8.26 -9.08 7.20
CA LYS A 419 9.58 -9.66 7.42
C LYS A 419 10.22 -9.12 8.69
N LEU A 420 11.11 -9.92 9.28
CA LEU A 420 11.93 -9.48 10.40
C LEU A 420 13.34 -10.06 10.33
N ALA A 421 14.31 -9.31 10.84
CA ALA A 421 15.68 -9.74 11.02
C ALA A 421 16.17 -9.45 12.43
N THR A 422 16.95 -10.39 13.00
CA THR A 422 17.50 -10.24 14.36
C THR A 422 19.02 -10.13 14.35
N ALA A 423 19.53 -9.28 15.24
CA ALA A 423 20.93 -9.22 15.59
C ALA A 423 21.10 -9.13 17.12
N TYR A 424 22.34 -9.32 17.59
CA TYR A 424 22.63 -9.52 19.01
C TYR A 424 23.86 -8.72 19.44
N ILE A 425 23.85 -8.21 20.67
CA ILE A 425 25.02 -7.63 21.31
C ILE A 425 25.86 -8.73 21.96
N GLU A 426 27.10 -8.87 21.52
CA GLU A 426 28.15 -9.80 21.96
C GLU A 426 27.87 -11.30 21.77
N GLU A 427 26.70 -11.80 22.18
CA GLU A 427 26.42 -13.22 22.25
C GLU A 427 24.97 -13.56 21.87
N LYS A 428 24.81 -14.66 21.11
CA LYS A 428 23.51 -15.22 20.71
C LYS A 428 23.03 -16.39 21.60
N GLN A 429 23.66 -16.63 22.76
CA GLN A 429 23.21 -17.74 23.63
C GLN A 429 21.96 -17.33 24.39
N HIS A 430 20.82 -17.82 23.92
CA HIS A 430 19.51 -17.67 24.55
C HIS A 430 18.79 -19.02 24.57
N SER A 431 17.63 -19.01 25.22
CA SER A 431 16.67 -20.10 25.17
C SER A 431 16.31 -20.42 23.71
N ILE A 432 16.38 -21.69 23.34
CA ILE A 432 16.02 -22.15 21.99
C ILE A 432 14.51 -22.35 21.96
N THR A 433 13.82 -21.59 21.12
CA THR A 433 12.39 -21.76 20.86
C THR A 433 12.19 -22.45 19.52
N SER A 434 11.36 -23.49 19.47
CA SER A 434 11.06 -24.25 18.25
C SER A 434 9.57 -24.62 18.18
N PHE A 435 9.03 -24.65 16.97
CA PHE A 435 7.72 -25.24 16.70
C PHE A 435 7.89 -26.74 16.47
N THR A 436 7.09 -27.52 17.18
CA THR A 436 7.18 -28.98 17.19
C THR A 436 5.80 -29.61 17.00
N ASN A 437 5.80 -30.88 16.63
CA ASN A 437 4.61 -31.73 16.67
C ASN A 437 4.39 -32.31 18.08
N GLU A 438 3.36 -33.14 18.23
CA GLU A 438 2.99 -33.79 19.49
C GLU A 438 4.10 -34.68 20.08
N ASN A 439 5.06 -35.10 19.25
CA ASN A 439 6.19 -35.93 19.63
C ASN A 439 7.47 -35.10 19.90
N ARG A 440 7.37 -33.76 19.93
CA ARG A 440 8.50 -32.82 20.07
C ARG A 440 9.54 -32.94 18.95
N ALA A 441 9.13 -33.39 17.77
CA ALA A 441 9.97 -33.30 16.59
C ALA A 441 9.71 -31.97 15.90
N ASP A 442 10.78 -31.33 15.44
CA ASP A 442 10.71 -30.08 14.69
C ASP A 442 9.77 -30.22 13.49
N LYS A 443 8.97 -29.18 13.28
CA LYS A 443 8.06 -29.10 12.14
C LYS A 443 8.02 -27.65 11.68
N ASP A 444 8.12 -27.48 10.37
CA ASP A 444 8.19 -26.20 9.67
C ASP A 444 6.82 -25.77 9.11
N LEU A 445 5.92 -26.72 8.82
CA LEU A 445 4.59 -26.42 8.27
C LEU A 445 3.43 -26.87 9.18
N PHE A 446 2.53 -25.95 9.49
CA PHE A 446 1.31 -26.23 10.26
C PHE A 446 0.06 -25.77 9.52
N TRP A 447 -0.95 -26.64 9.49
CA TRP A 447 -2.26 -26.30 8.95
C TRP A 447 -3.17 -25.80 10.06
N ILE A 448 -3.53 -24.50 10.00
CA ILE A 448 -4.44 -23.87 10.96
C ILE A 448 -5.78 -24.62 10.98
N GLY A 449 -6.27 -24.96 12.17
CA GLY A 449 -7.53 -25.69 12.37
C GLY A 449 -7.47 -27.20 12.18
N ARG A 450 -6.31 -27.76 11.79
CA ARG A 450 -6.09 -29.21 11.66
C ARG A 450 -4.94 -29.71 12.53
N ASP A 451 -3.78 -29.06 12.42
CA ASP A 451 -2.57 -29.49 13.08
C ASP A 451 -2.42 -28.77 14.44
N PRO A 452 -2.26 -29.48 15.55
CA PRO A 452 -1.86 -28.85 16.80
C PRO A 452 -0.45 -28.26 16.67
N VAL A 453 -0.27 -27.04 17.17
CA VAL A 453 1.03 -26.37 17.25
C VAL A 453 1.57 -26.53 18.66
N TYR A 454 2.76 -27.11 18.81
CA TYR A 454 3.46 -27.18 20.07
C TYR A 454 4.67 -26.25 20.02
N VAL A 455 4.86 -25.44 21.06
CA VAL A 455 6.04 -24.59 21.22
C VAL A 455 6.93 -25.21 22.28
N GLN A 456 8.17 -25.51 21.93
CA GLN A 456 9.19 -25.99 22.85
C GLN A 456 10.20 -24.87 23.10
N VAL A 457 10.41 -24.54 24.38
CA VAL A 457 11.48 -23.64 24.84
C VAL A 457 12.50 -24.47 25.60
N ILE A 458 13.75 -24.46 25.14
CA ILE A 458 14.90 -25.06 25.81
C ILE A 458 15.73 -23.92 26.37
N ASP A 459 15.55 -23.66 27.66
CA ASP A 459 16.35 -22.70 28.39
C ASP A 459 17.30 -23.47 29.32
N ALA A 460 18.60 -23.47 28.99
CA ALA A 460 19.61 -24.12 29.80
C ALA A 460 19.77 -23.43 31.17
N ASN A 461 19.33 -22.17 31.28
CA ASN A 461 19.52 -21.34 32.45
C ASN A 461 18.23 -21.01 33.23
N ALA A 462 17.06 -21.47 32.78
CA ALA A 462 15.78 -21.21 33.44
C ALA A 462 15.71 -21.65 34.92
N ASN A 463 16.65 -22.46 35.38
CA ASN A 463 16.72 -22.98 36.76
C ASN A 463 18.03 -22.63 37.50
N VAL A 464 18.87 -21.71 36.99
CA VAL A 464 20.19 -21.43 37.62
C VAL A 464 20.27 -20.18 38.49
N ASP A 465 19.20 -19.43 38.72
CA ASP A 465 19.20 -18.44 39.82
C ASP A 465 17.84 -18.33 40.56
N PRO A 466 17.83 -18.35 41.92
CA PRO A 466 16.73 -17.90 42.79
C PRO A 466 16.75 -16.40 43.12
#